data_AF-A0A923XKS8-F1
#
_entry.id   AF-A0A923XKS8-F1
#
_cell.length_a   1.000
_cell.length_b   1.000
_cell.length_c   1.000
_cell.angle_alpha   90.00
_cell.angle_beta   90.00
_cell.angle_gamma   90.00
#
_symmetry.space_group_name_H-M   'P 1'
#
loop_
_entity.id
_entity.type
_entity.pdbx_description
1 polymer ?
#
loop_
_entity_poly.entity_id
_entity_poly.type
_entity_poly.pdbx_seq_one_letter_code
_entity_poly.pdbx_strand_id
1 'polypeptide(L)'
;MMRRLAILLLGLLAAACAPTLAAAAIVESTTALLLLGEQHDEPDHQKLQREMVQALAGRGVLAALALEMAEEGASTAGLAREA
;
A
#
# COMPACT_ATOMS: atom_id res chain seq x y z
N MET A 1 14.97 -9.54 36.34
CA MET A 1 15.50 -9.66 34.96
C MET A 1 14.43 -10.08 33.95
N MET A 2 13.70 -11.18 34.19
CA MET A 2 12.65 -11.72 33.30
C MET A 2 11.53 -10.73 32.92
N ARG A 3 11.09 -9.87 33.84
CA ARG A 3 10.03 -8.87 33.58
C ARG A 3 10.46 -7.77 32.60
N ARG A 4 11.75 -7.41 32.58
CA ARG A 4 12.31 -6.46 31.60
C ARG A 4 12.43 -7.09 30.21
N LEU A 5 12.79 -8.36 30.15
CA LEU A 5 12.84 -9.14 28.92
C LEU A 5 11.45 -9.29 28.29
N ALA A 6 10.42 -9.57 29.10
CA ALA A 6 9.04 -9.66 28.65
C ALA A 6 8.49 -8.33 28.10
N ILE A 7 8.81 -7.19 28.74
CA ILE A 7 8.41 -5.86 28.26
C ILE A 7 9.11 -5.51 26.94
N LEU A 8 10.40 -5.83 26.79
CA LEU A 8 11.15 -5.62 25.55
C LEU A 8 10.62 -6.48 24.40
N LEU A 9 10.33 -7.76 24.66
CA LEU A 9 9.70 -8.66 23.67
C LEU A 9 8.32 -8.15 23.24
N LEU A 10 7.47 -7.74 24.19
CA LEU A 10 6.15 -7.19 23.87
C LEU A 10 6.23 -5.91 23.03
N GLY A 11 7.18 -5.02 23.33
CA GLY A 11 7.44 -3.82 22.52
C GLY A 11 7.94 -4.14 21.11
N LEU A 12 8.81 -5.15 20.96
CA LEU A 12 9.33 -5.57 19.67
C LEU A 12 8.26 -6.19 18.78
N LEU A 13 7.37 -7.01 19.35
CA LEU A 13 6.22 -7.58 18.63
C LEU A 13 5.21 -6.51 18.19
N ALA A 14 4.99 -5.47 19.00
CA ALA A 14 4.07 -4.39 18.64
C ALA A 14 4.59 -3.53 17.47
N ALA A 15 5.90 -3.30 17.39
CA ALA A 15 6.51 -2.54 16.30
C ALA A 15 6.41 -3.27 14.94
N ALA A 16 6.42 -4.60 14.94
CA ALA A 16 6.27 -5.39 13.71
C ALA A 16 4.88 -5.26 13.05
N CYS A 17 3.87 -4.79 13.80
CA CYS A 17 2.50 -4.59 13.29
C CYS A 17 2.25 -3.17 12.75
N ALA A 18 3.20 -2.24 12.95
CA ALA A 18 3.10 -0.87 12.46
C ALA A 18 2.87 -0.73 10.93
N PRO A 19 3.58 -1.48 10.05
CA PRO A 19 3.39 -1.32 8.60
C PRO A 19 2.00 -1.82 8.15
N THR A 20 1.48 -2.88 8.75
CA THR A 20 0.14 -3.40 8.47
C THR A 20 -0.98 -2.43 8.85
N LEU A 21 -0.83 -1.73 9.99
CA LEU A 21 -1.82 -0.73 10.42
C LEU A 21 -1.83 0.51 9.53
N ALA A 22 -0.66 0.93 9.03
CA ALA A 22 -0.55 2.05 8.11
C ALA A 22 -1.22 1.75 6.76
N ALA A 23 -1.00 0.56 6.19
CA ALA A 23 -1.64 0.14 4.94
C ALA A 23 -3.17 0.09 5.06
N ALA A 24 -3.70 -0.45 6.17
CA ALA A 24 -5.13 -0.48 6.43
C ALA A 24 -5.74 0.93 6.54
N ALA A 25 -5.05 1.85 7.23
CA ALA A 25 -5.49 3.24 7.35
C ALA A 25 -5.52 3.98 6.00
N ILE A 26 -4.58 3.67 5.10
CA ILE A 26 -4.57 4.23 3.75
C ILE A 26 -5.75 3.72 2.92
N VAL A 27 -6.06 2.41 3.01
CA VAL A 27 -7.23 1.85 2.31
C VAL A 27 -8.52 2.50 2.80
N GLU A 28 -8.64 2.80 4.09
CA GLU A 28 -9.81 3.49 4.67
C GLU A 28 -9.83 5.02 4.46
N SER A 29 -8.80 5.58 3.84
CA SER A 29 -8.71 7.02 3.58
C SER A 29 -9.76 7.49 2.56
N THR A 30 -10.32 8.67 2.77
CA THR A 30 -11.23 9.36 1.82
C THR A 30 -10.50 10.34 0.91
N THR A 31 -9.17 10.27 0.83
CA THR A 31 -8.38 11.15 -0.04
C THR A 31 -8.75 10.96 -1.51
N ALA A 32 -8.83 12.06 -2.26
CA ALA A 32 -9.07 12.01 -3.70
C ALA A 32 -7.81 11.55 -4.48
N LEU A 33 -6.63 11.66 -3.87
CA LEU A 33 -5.35 11.29 -4.48
C LEU A 33 -4.44 10.65 -3.44
N LEU A 34 -3.86 9.50 -3.80
CA LEU A 34 -2.91 8.74 -3.00
C LEU A 34 -1.61 8.58 -3.81
N LEU A 35 -0.49 9.02 -3.25
CA LEU A 35 0.83 8.79 -3.82
C LEU A 35 1.52 7.71 -3.00
N LEU A 36 1.97 6.65 -3.68
CA LEU A 36 2.72 5.55 -3.07
C LEU A 36 4.15 5.61 -3.60
N GLY A 37 5.10 5.87 -2.70
CA GLY A 37 6.52 5.76 -3.01
C GLY A 37 7.03 4.35 -2.73
N GLU A 38 8.00 3.90 -3.53
CA GLU A 38 8.78 2.69 -3.26
C GLU A 38 10.28 2.96 -3.37
N GLN A 39 11.05 2.11 -2.70
CA GLN A 39 12.43 1.89 -3.08
C GLN A 39 12.44 0.96 -4.30
N HIS A 40 13.01 1.41 -5.42
CA HIS A 40 13.18 0.57 -6.61
C HIS A 40 14.02 -0.67 -6.27
N ASP A 41 13.74 -1.77 -6.98
CA ASP A 41 14.37 -3.09 -6.82
C ASP A 41 14.16 -3.73 -5.44
N GLU A 42 13.17 -3.26 -4.68
CA GLU A 42 12.72 -3.86 -3.43
C GLU A 42 11.36 -4.57 -3.66
N PRO A 43 11.34 -5.91 -3.76
CA PRO A 43 10.15 -6.65 -4.18
C PRO A 43 9.01 -6.63 -3.16
N ASP A 44 9.30 -6.42 -1.88
CA ASP A 44 8.26 -6.37 -0.84
C ASP A 44 7.41 -5.11 -0.96
N HIS A 45 8.00 -3.97 -1.34
CA HIS A 45 7.26 -2.74 -1.63
C HIS A 45 6.28 -2.93 -2.79
N GLN A 46 6.71 -3.51 -3.90
CA GLN A 46 5.84 -3.76 -5.07
C GLN A 46 4.69 -4.70 -4.70
N LYS A 47 4.97 -5.73 -3.88
CA LYS A 47 3.94 -6.65 -3.40
C LYS A 47 2.90 -5.93 -2.55
N LEU A 48 3.34 -5.12 -1.58
CA LEU A 48 2.46 -4.36 -0.69
C LEU A 48 1.60 -3.37 -1.47
N GLN A 49 2.19 -2.61 -2.40
CA GLN A 49 1.46 -1.64 -3.22
C GLN A 49 0.41 -2.31 -4.10
N ARG A 50 0.72 -3.46 -4.71
CA ARG A 50 -0.26 -4.27 -5.45
C ARG A 50 -1.43 -4.70 -4.57
N GLU A 51 -1.17 -5.17 -3.35
CA GLU A 51 -2.23 -5.55 -2.40
C GLU A 51 -3.13 -4.35 -2.05
N MET A 52 -2.55 -3.15 -1.88
CA MET A 52 -3.31 -1.92 -1.65
C MET A 52 -4.17 -1.53 -2.85
N VAL A 53 -3.63 -1.58 -4.07
CA VAL A 53 -4.38 -1.33 -5.31
C VAL A 53 -5.56 -2.29 -5.44
N GLN A 54 -5.33 -3.58 -5.19
CA GLN A 54 -6.38 -4.60 -5.22
C GLN A 54 -7.46 -4.35 -4.16
N ALA A 55 -7.08 -3.92 -2.95
CA ALA A 55 -8.04 -3.58 -1.91
C ALA A 55 -8.90 -2.37 -2.28
N LEU A 56 -8.30 -1.30 -2.81
CA LEU A 56 -9.02 -0.10 -3.27
C LEU A 56 -9.95 -0.41 -4.46
N ALA A 57 -9.49 -1.22 -5.42
CA ALA A 57 -10.31 -1.68 -6.54
C ALA A 57 -11.46 -2.58 -6.10
N GLY A 58 -11.20 -3.54 -5.20
CA GLY A 58 -12.22 -4.44 -4.64
C GLY A 58 -13.31 -3.71 -3.84
N ARG A 59 -13.00 -2.53 -3.30
CA ARG A 59 -13.98 -1.63 -2.66
C ARG A 59 -14.73 -0.73 -3.64
N GLY A 60 -14.33 -0.68 -4.90
CA GLY A 60 -14.92 0.20 -5.92
C GLY A 60 -14.61 1.68 -5.72
N VAL A 61 -13.53 2.02 -4.98
CA VAL A 61 -13.13 3.40 -4.71
C VAL A 61 -11.92 3.85 -5.54
N LEU A 62 -11.27 2.93 -6.24
CA LEU A 62 -10.16 3.25 -7.15
C LEU A 62 -10.71 3.75 -8.49
N ALA A 63 -10.66 5.07 -8.71
CA ALA A 63 -11.11 5.67 -9.96
C ALA A 63 -10.08 5.55 -11.10
N ALA A 64 -8.78 5.61 -10.77
CA ALA A 64 -7.68 5.48 -11.73
C ALA A 64 -6.38 5.09 -11.00
N LEU A 65 -5.46 4.46 -11.72
CA LEU A 65 -4.11 4.14 -11.25
C LEU A 65 -3.09 4.70 -12.26
N ALA A 66 -2.11 5.45 -11.77
CA ALA A 66 -0.95 5.88 -12.53
C ALA A 66 0.30 5.18 -11.99
N LEU A 67 1.13 4.65 -12.89
CA LEU A 67 2.37 3.96 -12.56
C LEU A 67 3.55 4.71 -13.18
N GLU A 68 4.59 4.97 -12.39
CA GLU A 68 5.81 5.64 -12.88
C GLU A 68 6.59 4.77 -13.87
N MET A 69 6.72 3.47 -13.57
CA MET A 69 7.52 2.51 -14.35
C MET A 69 6.68 1.67 -15.32
N ALA A 70 5.62 2.25 -15.87
CA ALA A 70 4.81 1.58 -16.88
C ALA A 70 5.46 1.71 -18.27
N GLU A 71 6.03 0.61 -18.77
CA GLU A 71 6.62 0.53 -20.12
C GLU A 71 5.56 0.76 -21.23
N GLU A 72 4.29 0.46 -20.95
CA GLU A 72 3.13 0.70 -21.81
C GLU A 72 1.96 1.26 -20.99
N GLY A 73 1.03 1.97 -21.63
CA GLY A 73 -0.13 2.57 -20.91
C GLY A 73 0.15 3.94 -20.29
N ALA A 74 1.19 4.66 -20.74
CA ALA A 74 1.47 6.05 -20.36
C ALA A 74 0.39 7.07 -20.76
N SER A 75 -0.67 6.60 -21.44
CA SER A 75 -1.84 7.38 -21.78
C SER A 75 -3.11 6.55 -21.55
N THR A 76 -4.13 7.19 -21.00
CA THR A 76 -5.49 6.65 -20.95
C THR A 76 -6.29 6.94 -22.22
N ALA A 77 -5.68 7.62 -23.21
CA ALA A 77 -6.29 7.86 -24.51
C ALA A 77 -6.58 6.52 -25.21
N GLY A 78 -7.86 6.18 -25.35
CA GLY A 78 -8.33 4.95 -25.99
C GLY A 78 -8.78 3.85 -25.03
N LEU A 79 -8.59 4.01 -23.72
CA LEU A 79 -9.22 3.14 -22.72
C LEU A 79 -10.72 3.48 -22.62
N ALA A 80 -11.56 2.46 -22.41
CA ALA A 80 -12.96 2.69 -22.08
C ALA A 80 -13.05 3.48 -20.79
N ARG A 81 -14.05 4.37 -20.68
CA ARG A 81 -14.22 5.24 -19.50
C ARG A 81 -14.46 4.48 -18.19
N GLU A 82 -14.75 3.18 -18.31
CA GLU A 82 -15.09 2.24 -17.24
C GLU A 82 -14.05 1.10 -17.13
N ALA A 83 -12.87 1.24 -17.76
CA ALA A 83 -11.79 0.24 -17.69
C ALA A 83 -11.00 0.33 -16.38
#